data_AF-A0AAX3RX10-F1
#
_entry.id   AF-A0AAX3RX10-F1
#
_cell.length_a   1.000
_cell.length_b   1.000
_cell.length_c   1.000
_cell.angle_alpha   90.00
_cell.angle_beta   90.00
_cell.angle_gamma   90.00
#
_symmetry.space_group_name_H-M   'P 1'
#
loop_
_entity.id
_entity.type
_entity.pdbx_description
1 polymer ?
#
loop_
_entity_poly.entity_id
_entity_poly.type
_entity_poly.pdbx_seq_one_letter_code
_entity_poly.pdbx_strand_id
1 'polypeptide(L)' 'MRNIPKNADTDPAAVQNIKRAIQARKYAYPAEISLLWKNTRDSSFNISWSSIMLTACLVSALLILLINYLL' A
#
# COMPACT_ATOMS: atom_id res chain seq x y z
N MET A 1 -0.24 -29.94 7.55
CA MET A 1 0.38 -28.69 7.06
C MET A 1 0.02 -28.51 5.59
N ARG A 2 -0.62 -27.39 5.21
CA ARG A 2 -0.98 -27.12 3.81
C ARG A 2 0.22 -26.43 3.14
N ASN A 3 0.75 -27.03 2.07
CA ASN A 3 1.88 -26.49 1.33
C ASN A 3 1.46 -25.19 0.63
N ILE A 4 2.14 -24.10 0.94
CA ILE A 4 1.91 -22.81 0.31
C ILE A 4 2.75 -22.78 -0.97
N PRO A 5 2.16 -22.45 -2.14
CA PRO A 5 2.90 -22.41 -3.38
C PRO A 5 4.05 -21.40 -3.27
N LYS A 6 5.28 -21.87 -3.57
CA LYS A 6 6.56 -21.17 -3.43
C LYS A 6 6.68 -19.88 -4.29
N ASN A 7 5.69 -19.59 -5.13
CA ASN A 7 5.60 -18.43 -6.02
C ASN A 7 4.45 -17.46 -5.67
N ALA A 8 3.80 -17.62 -4.52
CA ALA A 8 2.69 -16.75 -4.10
C ALA A 8 3.12 -15.29 -3.84
N ASP A 9 4.42 -15.04 -3.69
CA ASP A 9 4.98 -13.71 -3.42
C ASP A 9 4.96 -12.77 -4.64
N THR A 10 4.87 -13.29 -5.88
CA THR A 10 5.07 -12.49 -7.10
C THR A 10 3.82 -12.42 -7.99
N ASP A 11 2.84 -13.28 -7.75
CA ASP A 11 1.65 -13.37 -8.60
C ASP A 11 0.43 -12.70 -7.92
N PRO A 12 -0.08 -11.57 -8.44
CA PRO A 12 -1.25 -10.89 -7.88
C PRO A 12 -2.49 -11.79 -7.84
N ALA A 13 -2.58 -12.80 -8.74
CA ALA A 13 -3.66 -13.77 -8.74
C ALA A 13 -3.58 -14.72 -7.52
N ALA A 14 -2.38 -15.07 -7.06
CA ALA A 14 -2.19 -15.90 -5.88
C ALA A 14 -2.64 -15.19 -4.61
N VAL A 15 -2.33 -13.90 -4.48
CA VAL A 15 -2.78 -13.05 -3.35
C VAL A 15 -4.31 -12.95 -3.30
N GLN A 16 -4.96 -12.80 -4.47
CA GLN A 16 -6.42 -12.72 -4.55
C GLN A 16 -7.09 -14.05 -4.15
N ASN A 17 -6.52 -15.17 -4.56
CA ASN A 17 -6.99 -16.50 -4.17
C ASN A 17 -6.83 -16.76 -2.68
N ILE A 18 -5.73 -16.33 -2.06
CA ILE A 18 -5.52 -16.42 -0.60
C ILE A 18 -6.56 -15.57 0.13
N LYS A 19 -6.82 -14.33 -0.32
CA LYS A 19 -7.86 -13.46 0.26
C LYS A 19 -9.26 -14.10 0.20
N ARG A 20 -9.65 -14.64 -0.96
CA ARG A 20 -10.94 -15.36 -1.10
C ARG A 20 -11.01 -16.57 -0.19
N ALA A 21 -9.92 -17.31 -0.07
CA ALA A 21 -9.91 -18.50 0.76
C ALA A 21 -9.93 -18.17 2.27
N ILE A 22 -9.32 -17.07 2.72
CA ILE A 22 -9.47 -16.56 4.08
C ILE A 22 -10.91 -16.12 4.34
N GLN A 23 -11.54 -15.40 3.41
CA GLN A 23 -12.94 -14.98 3.53
C GLN A 23 -13.89 -16.18 3.66
N ALA A 24 -13.68 -17.24 2.87
CA ALA A 24 -14.49 -18.45 2.94
C ALA A 24 -14.33 -19.19 4.27
N ARG A 25 -13.13 -19.17 4.87
CA ARG A 25 -12.82 -19.90 6.11
C ARG A 25 -13.11 -19.08 7.38
N LYS A 26 -13.23 -17.76 7.29
CA LYS A 26 -13.33 -16.79 8.40
C LYS A 26 -12.14 -16.75 9.36
N TYR A 27 -11.01 -17.38 9.01
CA TYR A 27 -9.75 -17.28 9.75
C TYR A 27 -8.57 -17.37 8.77
N ALA A 28 -7.46 -16.73 9.13
CA ALA A 28 -6.23 -16.71 8.35
C ALA A 28 -5.13 -17.48 9.07
N TYR A 29 -4.36 -18.28 8.33
CA TYR A 29 -3.19 -18.94 8.91
C TYR A 29 -2.02 -17.96 9.05
N PRO A 30 -1.14 -18.12 10.06
CA PRO A 30 0.00 -17.23 10.27
C PRO A 30 0.86 -17.03 9.02
N ALA A 31 1.11 -18.11 8.26
CA ALA A 31 1.90 -18.06 7.04
C ALA A 31 1.20 -17.33 5.87
N GLU A 32 -0.13 -17.34 5.81
CA GLU A 32 -0.91 -16.55 4.83
C GLU A 32 -0.86 -15.05 5.20
N ILE A 33 -0.88 -14.73 6.49
CA ILE A 33 -0.75 -13.35 6.99
C ILE A 33 0.65 -12.79 6.69
N SER A 34 1.71 -13.58 6.93
CA SER A 34 3.09 -13.15 6.62
C SER A 34 3.28 -12.83 5.14
N LEU A 35 2.67 -13.63 4.25
CA LEU A 35 2.67 -13.39 2.81
C LEU A 35 1.91 -12.13 2.42
N LEU A 36 0.70 -11.94 2.97
CA LEU A 36 -0.08 -10.73 2.74
C LEU A 36 0.66 -9.48 3.22
N TRP A 37 1.31 -9.56 4.38
CA TRP A 37 2.10 -8.47 4.94
C TRP A 37 3.29 -8.13 4.07
N LYS A 38 4.03 -9.14 3.60
CA LYS A 38 5.18 -8.97 2.71
C LYS A 38 4.76 -8.37 1.36
N ASN A 39 3.71 -8.89 0.73
CA ASN A 39 3.16 -8.33 -0.50
C ASN A 39 2.66 -6.89 -0.31
N THR A 40 2.08 -6.54 0.84
CA THR A 40 1.63 -5.16 1.12
C THR A 40 2.81 -4.21 1.37
N ARG A 41 3.89 -4.72 1.98
CA ARG A 41 5.12 -3.97 2.23
C ARG A 41 5.91 -3.70 0.94
N ASP A 42 5.92 -4.67 0.02
CA ASP A 42 6.54 -4.53 -1.30
C ASP A 42 5.66 -3.80 -2.32
N SER A 43 4.33 -3.81 -2.11
CA SER A 43 3.37 -3.00 -2.86
C SER A 43 3.53 -1.52 -2.48
N SER A 44 4.57 -0.92 -3.05
CA SER A 44 4.95 0.48 -3.14
C SER A 44 3.76 1.47 -3.09
N PHE A 45 3.19 1.69 -1.92
CA PHE A 45 2.65 2.99 -1.54
C PHE A 45 3.84 3.88 -1.13
N ASN A 46 4.83 3.97 -2.02
CA ASN A 46 5.91 4.95 -1.95
C ASN A 46 5.30 6.29 -2.37
N ILE A 47 4.48 6.87 -1.50
CA ILE A 47 4.33 8.32 -1.55
C ILE A 47 5.72 8.85 -1.22
N SER A 48 6.43 9.28 -2.26
CA SER A 48 7.79 9.77 -2.07
C SER A 48 7.71 10.99 -1.16
N TRP A 49 8.45 10.98 -0.05
CA TRP A 49 8.52 12.12 0.86
C TRP A 49 8.90 13.42 0.12
N SER A 50 9.69 13.29 -0.95
CA SER A 50 10.01 14.37 -1.88
C SER A 50 8.76 14.96 -2.54
N SER A 51 7.86 14.11 -3.05
CA SER A 51 6.59 14.55 -3.66
C SER A 51 5.68 15.26 -2.64
N ILE A 52 5.63 14.78 -1.39
CA ILE A 52 4.85 15.43 -0.32
C ILE A 52 5.43 16.81 0.00
N MET A 53 6.77 16.91 0.10
CA MET A 53 7.46 18.15 0.43
C MET A 53 7.30 19.20 -0.69
N LEU A 54 7.37 18.77 -1.95
CA LEU A 54 7.10 19.61 -3.12
C LEU A 54 5.65 20.13 -3.13
N THR A 55 4.67 19.26 -2.87
CA THR A 55 3.27 19.68 -2.82
C THR A 55 3.01 20.64 -1.67
N ALA A 56 3.59 20.40 -0.49
CA ALA A 56 3.49 21.32 0.63
C ALA A 56 4.08 22.70 0.31
N CYS A 57 5.28 22.76 -0.28
CA CYS A 57 5.91 24.01 -0.70
C CYS A 57 5.06 24.78 -1.72
N LEU A 58 4.53 24.08 -2.73
CA LEU A 58 3.67 24.70 -3.75
C LEU A 58 2.41 25.31 -3.14
N VAL A 59 1.74 24.57 -2.24
CA VAL A 59 0.52 25.07 -1.58
C VAL A 59 0.82 26.27 -0.68
N SER A 60 1.92 26.23 0.09
CA SER A 60 2.33 27.36 0.92
C SER A 60 2.66 28.60 0.09
N ALA A 61 3.40 28.45 -1.02
CA ALA A 61 3.73 29.57 -1.90
C ALA A 61 2.46 30.17 -2.54
N LEU A 62 1.51 29.33 -2.96
CA LEU A 62 0.26 29.76 -3.56
C LEU A 62 -0.61 30.53 -2.56
N LEU A 63 -0.67 30.07 -1.30
CA LEU A 63 -1.40 30.76 -0.23
C LEU A 63 -0.80 32.12 0.09
N ILE A 64 0.53 32.23 0.19
CA ILE A 64 1.20 33.51 0.45
C ILE A 64 0.93 34.50 -0.70
N LEU A 65 1.00 34.03 -1.95
CA LEU A 65 0.73 34.87 -3.11
C LEU A 65 -0.73 35.33 -3.16
N LEU A 66 -1.68 34.44 -2.79
CA LEU A 66 -3.09 34.78 -2.71
C LEU A 66 -3.36 35.83 -1.62
N ILE A 67 -2.77 35.66 -0.43
CA ILE A 67 -2.89 36.62 0.67
C ILE A 67 -2.33 37.99 0.26
N ASN A 68 -1.18 38.00 -0.40
CA ASN A 68 -0.53 39.25 -0.83
C ASN A 68 -1.23 39.95 -2.00
N TYR A 69 -2.11 39.24 -2.73
CA TYR A 69 -2.92 39.81 -3.80
C TYR A 69 -4.30 40.28 -3.31
N LEU A 70 -4.75 39.75 -2.16
CA LEU A 70 -6.03 40.09 -1.54
C LEU A 70 -5.91 41.24 -0.52
N LEU A 71 -4.70 41.47 0.00
CA LEU A 71 -4.34 42.59 0.89
C LEU A 71 -3.96 43.84 0.06
#